data_AF-A0A511MY82-F1
#
_entry.id   AF-A0A511MY82-F1
#
_cell.length_a   1.000
_cell.length_b   1.000
_cell.length_c   1.000
_cell.angle_alpha   90.00
_cell.angle_beta   90.00
_cell.angle_gamma   90.00
#
_symmetry.space_group_name_H-M   'P 1'
#
loop_
_entity.id
_entity.type
_entity.pdbx_description
1 polymer ?
#
loop_
_entity_poly.entity_id
_entity_poly.type
_entity_poly.pdbx_seq_one_letter_code
_entity_poly.pdbx_strand_id
1 'polypeptide(L)' 'MPETTLQELDVRTIHPRERHPRIFHLFDSLESGSSFQLVNDHDPKPLFYQFQIERPGTFEWEYLENGPRVWRVKISKA' A
#
# COMPACT_ATOMS: atom_id res chain seq x y z
N MET A 1 -0.72 -24.18 -8.32
CA MET A 1 -1.52 -23.00 -7.92
C MET A 1 -0.77 -21.80 -8.46
N PRO A 2 -1.31 -20.96 -9.37
CA PRO A 2 -0.60 -19.75 -9.73
C PRO A 2 -0.67 -18.84 -8.50
N GLU A 3 0.48 -18.66 -7.87
CA GLU A 3 0.74 -17.58 -6.93
C GLU A 3 0.42 -16.27 -7.66
N THR A 4 -0.79 -15.74 -7.46
CA THR A 4 -1.18 -14.41 -7.94
C THR A 4 -0.14 -13.43 -7.41
N THR A 5 0.82 -13.06 -8.25
CA THR A 5 1.92 -12.20 -7.88
C THR A 5 1.34 -10.80 -7.70
N LEU A 6 0.88 -10.49 -6.49
CA LEU A 6 0.44 -9.15 -6.12
C LEU A 6 1.61 -8.20 -6.37
N GLN A 7 1.35 -7.11 -7.07
CA GLN A 7 2.36 -6.11 -7.37
C GLN A 7 2.94 -5.57 -6.05
N GLU A 8 4.26 -5.71 -5.84
CA GLU A 8 4.94 -5.22 -4.64
C GLU A 8 5.52 -3.82 -4.91
N LEU A 9 5.28 -2.89 -3.98
CA LEU A 9 5.85 -1.55 -3.94
C LEU A 9 6.70 -1.42 -2.68
N ASP A 10 8.02 -1.59 -2.83
CA ASP A 10 8.97 -1.39 -1.73
C ASP A 10 9.42 0.07 -1.63
N VAL A 11 8.81 0.80 -0.70
CA VAL A 11 9.09 2.23 -0.50
C VAL A 11 10.36 2.50 0.30
N ARG A 12 11.02 1.47 0.85
CA ARG A 12 12.31 1.61 1.54
C ARG A 12 13.42 2.03 0.58
N THR A 13 13.27 1.67 -0.69
CA THR A 13 14.18 2.05 -1.78
C THR A 13 13.86 3.44 -2.38
N ILE A 14 12.74 4.04 -1.97
CA ILE A 14 12.20 5.29 -2.54
C ILE A 14 12.48 6.43 -1.57
N HIS A 15 12.90 7.57 -2.11
CA HIS A 15 13.15 8.76 -1.31
C HIS A 15 11.87 9.19 -0.56
N PRO A 16 11.93 9.55 0.74
CA PRO A 16 10.74 9.81 1.57
C PRO A 16 9.69 10.73 0.95
N ARG A 17 10.15 11.78 0.26
CA ARG A 17 9.27 12.76 -0.42
C ARG A 17 8.49 12.18 -1.60
N GLU A 18 8.98 11.11 -2.21
CA GLU A 18 8.36 10.47 -3.37
C GLU A 18 7.46 9.28 -2.99
N ARG A 19 7.53 8.80 -1.74
CA ARG A 19 6.78 7.63 -1.28
C ARG A 19 5.28 7.84 -1.45
N HIS A 20 4.69 8.83 -0.78
CA HIS A 20 3.24 9.04 -0.83
C HIS A 20 2.73 9.31 -2.26
N PRO A 21 3.32 10.24 -3.05
CA PRO A 21 2.88 10.46 -4.43
C PRO A 21 2.87 9.19 -5.28
N ARG A 22 3.92 8.35 -5.16
CA ARG A 22 3.97 7.07 -5.91
C ARG A 22 2.93 6.07 -5.44
N ILE A 23 2.70 5.95 -4.14
CA ILE A 23 1.69 5.04 -3.58
C ILE A 23 0.29 5.42 -4.06
N PHE A 24 -0.07 6.70 -3.96
CA PHE A 24 -1.37 7.19 -4.41
C PHE A 24 -1.53 7.07 -5.93
N HIS A 25 -0.49 7.41 -6.70
CA HIS A 25 -0.53 7.25 -8.15
C HIS A 25 -0.71 5.78 -8.57
N LEU A 26 -0.02 4.86 -7.89
CA LEU A 26 -0.19 3.43 -8.13
C LEU A 26 -1.61 3.00 -7.79
N PHE A 27 -2.12 3.35 -6.61
CA PHE A 27 -3.49 3.02 -6.19
C PHE A 27 -4.55 3.57 -7.15
N ASP A 28 -4.44 4.83 -7.55
CA ASP A 28 -5.39 5.47 -8.45
C ASP A 28 -5.39 4.78 -9.84
N SER A 29 -4.24 4.26 -10.27
CA SER A 29 -4.07 3.51 -11.53
C SER A 29 -4.57 2.06 -11.47
N LEU A 30 -4.92 1.53 -10.29
CA LEU A 30 -5.47 0.16 -10.17
C LEU A 30 -6.88 0.09 -10.76
N GLU A 31 -7.22 -1.06 -11.33
CA GLU A 31 -8.60 -1.43 -11.61
C GLU A 31 -9.32 -1.81 -10.31
N SER A 32 -10.63 -1.59 -10.23
CA SER A 32 -11.44 -2.06 -9.08
C SER A 32 -11.33 -3.58 -8.95
N GLY A 33 -11.17 -4.06 -7.71
CA GLY A 33 -10.87 -5.44 -7.37
C GLY A 33 -9.39 -5.81 -7.41
N SER A 34 -8.52 -4.93 -7.91
CA SER A 34 -7.06 -5.13 -7.89
C SER A 34 -6.44 -4.66 -6.57
N SER A 35 -5.26 -5.19 -6.26
CA SER A 35 -4.52 -4.84 -5.06
C SER A 35 -3.01 -4.92 -5.26
N PHE A 36 -2.28 -4.23 -4.40
CA PHE A 36 -0.82 -4.25 -4.35
C PHE A 36 -0.34 -4.37 -2.91
N GLN A 37 0.90 -4.80 -2.74
CA GLN A 37 1.57 -4.89 -1.44
C GLN A 37 2.50 -3.70 -1.27
N LEU A 38 2.35 -2.96 -0.19
CA LEU A 38 3.27 -1.91 0.22
C LEU A 38 4.23 -2.47 1.27
N VAL A 39 5.54 -2.34 1.02
CA VAL A 39 6.60 -2.74 1.95
C VAL A 39 7.26 -1.49 2.51
N ASN A 40 7.23 -1.33 3.84
CA ASN A 40 7.75 -0.16 4.55
C ASN A 40 8.71 -0.58 5.69
N ASP A 41 9.59 0.35 6.09
CA ASP A 41 10.54 0.18 7.20
C ASP A 41 9.92 0.49 8.58
N HIS A 42 8.72 1.08 8.60
CA HIS A 42 7.96 1.41 9.80
C HIS A 42 6.45 1.23 9.56
N ASP A 43 5.66 1.32 10.64
CA ASP A 43 4.21 1.23 10.57
C ASP A 43 3.62 2.33 9.64
N PRO A 44 2.96 1.96 8.52
CA PRO A 44 2.33 2.91 7.59
C PRO A 44 1.00 3.51 8.12
N LYS A 45 0.72 3.46 9.42
CA LYS A 45 -0.47 4.06 10.04
C LYS A 45 -0.76 5.52 9.63
N PRO A 46 0.22 6.44 9.51
CA PRO A 46 -0.06 7.80 9.02
C PRO A 46 -0.61 7.81 7.59
N LEU A 47 -0.09 6.93 6.73
CA LEU A 47 -0.55 6.77 5.36
C LEU A 47 -1.95 6.17 5.30
N PHE A 48 -2.28 5.20 6.17
CA PHE A 48 -3.64 4.67 6.31
C PHE A 48 -4.66 5.79 6.58
N TYR A 49 -4.38 6.68 7.54
CA TYR A 49 -5.26 7.83 7.82
C TYR A 49 -5.38 8.78 6.63
N GLN A 50 -4.29 8.99 5.89
CA GLN A 50 -4.32 9.81 4.68
C GLN A 50 -5.22 9.18 3.60
N PHE A 51 -5.18 7.86 3.43
CA PHE A 51 -6.11 7.13 2.56
C PHE A 51 -7.56 7.26 3.00
N GLN A 52 -7.85 7.21 4.31
CA GLN A 52 -9.20 7.40 4.82
C GLN A 52 -9.78 8.79 4.50
N ILE A 53 -8.93 9.82 4.42
CA ILE A 53 -9.34 11.19 4.10
C ILE A 53 -9.48 11.38 2.59
N GLU A 54 -8.48 10.94 1.82
CA GLU A 54 -8.37 11.20 0.37
C GLU A 54 -9.22 10.25 -0.48
N ARG A 55 -9.43 9.01 0.00
CA ARG A 55 -10.08 7.91 -0.74
C ARG A 55 -11.10 7.17 0.15
N PRO A 56 -12.03 7.89 0.83
CA PRO A 56 -12.94 7.26 1.78
C PRO A 56 -13.82 6.21 1.11
N GLY A 57 -13.81 4.99 1.65
CA GLY A 57 -14.68 3.89 1.20
C GLY A 57 -14.31 3.28 -0.15
N THR A 58 -13.19 3.67 -0.77
CA THR A 58 -12.75 3.12 -2.06
C THR A 58 -11.57 2.15 -1.94
N PHE A 59 -11.07 1.92 -0.73
CA PHE A 59 -9.94 1.04 -0.49
C PHE A 59 -10.19 0.10 0.68
N GLU A 60 -9.51 -1.04 0.64
CA GLU A 60 -9.35 -1.94 1.77
C GLU A 60 -7.88 -1.97 2.19
N TRP A 61 -7.65 -2.18 3.48
CA TRP A 61 -6.32 -2.18 4.08
C TRP A 61 -6.13 -3.40 4.96
N GLU A 62 -5.17 -4.24 4.61
CA GLU A 62 -4.89 -5.50 5.29
C GLU A 62 -3.41 -5.56 5.67
N TYR A 63 -3.10 -5.79 6.94
CA TYR A 63 -1.72 -6.01 7.36
C TYR A 63 -1.31 -7.45 7.08
N LEU A 64 -0.30 -7.64 6.23
CA LEU A 64 0.30 -8.93 5.93
C LEU A 64 1.46 -9.25 6.88
N GLU A 65 2.21 -8.22 7.30
CA GLU A 65 3.32 -8.35 8.23
C GLU A 65 3.43 -7.11 9.13
N ASN A 66 3.51 -7.34 10.43
CA ASN A 66 3.49 -6.31 11.47
C ASN A 66 4.85 -6.19 12.17
N GLY A 67 5.90 -5.79 11.45
CA GLY A 67 7.18 -5.41 12.04
C GLY A 67 7.88 -6.49 12.89
N PRO A 68 8.95 -6.13 13.63
CA PRO A 68 9.60 -4.81 13.69
C PRO A 68 10.59 -4.56 12.55
N ARG A 69 10.91 -5.57 11.73
CA ARG A 69 11.92 -5.46 10.65
C ARG A 69 11.32 -4.98 9.33
N VAL A 70 10.12 -5.42 9.03
CA VAL A 70 9.42 -5.11 7.78
C VAL A 70 7.94 -4.96 8.10
N TRP A 71 7.31 -3.95 7.53
CA TRP A 71 5.87 -3.77 7.56
C TRP A 71 5.34 -4.01 6.16
N ARG A 72 4.43 -4.98 6.01
CA ARG A 72 3.76 -5.25 4.74
C ARG A 72 2.27 -5.04 4.90
N VAL A 73 1.70 -4.23 4.03
CA VAL A 73 0.25 -4.03 3.95
C VAL A 73 -0.22 -4.27 2.54
N LYS A 74 -1.34 -4.96 2.39
CA LYS A 74 -2.05 -5.07 1.12
C LYS A 74 -3.10 -3.97 1.08
N ILE A 75 -3.07 -3.22 -0.01
CA ILE A 75 -4.02 -2.15 -0.29
C ILE A 75 -4.81 -2.58 -1.52
N SER A 76 -6.11 -2.75 -1.35
CA SER A 76 -7.03 -3.14 -2.42
C SER A 76 -7.90 -1.97 -2.83
N LYS A 77 -8.24 -1.86 -4.12
CA LYS A 77 -9.22 -0.90 -4.61
C LYS A 77 -10.59 -1.60 -4.71
N ALA A 78 -11.60 -1.03 -4.06
CA ALA A 78 -12.97 -1.53 -4.11
C ALA A 78 -13.68 -1.21 -5.44
#